data_AF-A0A7C1A750-F1
#
_entry.id   AF-A0A7C1A750-F1
#
_cell.length_a   1.000
_cell.length_b   1.000
_cell.length_c   1.000
_cell.angle_alpha   90.00
_cell.angle_beta   90.00
_cell.angle_gamma   90.00
#
_symmetry.space_group_name_H-M   'P 1'
#
loop_
_entity.id
_entity.type
_entity.pdbx_description
1 polymer ?
#
loop_
_entity_poly.entity_id
_entity_poly.type
_entity_poly.pdbx_seq_one_letter_code
_entity_poly.pdbx_strand_id
1 'polypeptide(L)'
;MQLKRHYAVFALLALMVISSVSAAGLANSSANKQLPMLKAKDTFIVDESDKTVVLKGCNLGNWFAMEMWMMHIYDEKIKDQYTFESVLAARFGEEQKERLMDMFRANWITERDFKIIKSFGMNCVRIPIYYQLIEDDANPMKLKANAWKWMDYAVDTAEKYGIYTILCLHGA
;
A
#
# COMPACT_ATOMS: atom_id res chain seq x y z
N MET A 1 66.50 39.70 -35.63
CA MET A 1 66.79 38.85 -36.82
C MET A 1 67.06 37.44 -36.28
N GLN A 2 66.21 36.41 -36.37
CA GLN A 2 64.95 36.09 -37.06
C GLN A 2 64.16 35.11 -36.15
N LEU A 3 62.89 35.30 -35.79
CA LEU A 3 61.64 35.04 -36.54
C LEU A 3 61.44 33.61 -37.10
N LYS A 4 60.51 32.87 -36.46
CA LYS A 4 59.45 32.00 -37.01
C LYS A 4 59.81 30.81 -37.93
N ARG A 5 59.45 29.61 -37.46
CA ARG A 5 58.77 28.47 -38.15
C ARG A 5 59.01 27.23 -37.26
N HIS A 6 58.02 26.59 -36.63
CA HIS A 6 56.93 25.87 -37.26
C HIS A 6 55.81 25.59 -36.23
N TYR A 7 54.65 26.22 -36.43
CA TYR A 7 53.35 25.68 -36.00
C TYR A 7 52.73 24.98 -37.23
N ALA A 8 51.88 23.98 -36.98
CA ALA A 8 51.26 23.06 -37.93
C ALA A 8 52.26 22.01 -38.43
N VAL A 9 52.07 20.71 -38.19
CA VAL A 9 50.91 19.90 -38.59
C VAL A 9 50.73 18.72 -37.62
N PHE A 10 49.49 18.23 -37.52
CA PHE A 10 49.01 17.05 -36.77
C PHE A 10 48.40 17.30 -35.38
N ALA A 11 47.36 18.14 -35.40
CA ALA A 11 46.13 17.81 -34.70
C ALA A 11 45.57 16.48 -35.23
N LEU A 12 45.46 15.46 -34.38
CA LEU A 12 44.41 14.43 -34.38
C LEU A 12 44.77 13.38 -33.33
N LEU A 13 44.24 13.54 -32.12
CA LEU A 13 43.90 12.47 -31.16
C LEU A 13 43.16 13.16 -30.00
N ALA A 14 41.97 13.66 -30.34
CA ALA A 14 40.95 14.03 -29.38
C ALA A 14 40.09 12.80 -29.08
N LEU A 15 39.60 12.74 -27.84
CA LEU A 15 38.65 11.78 -27.25
C LEU A 15 39.22 10.42 -26.80
N MET A 16 39.51 10.32 -25.49
CA MET A 16 38.80 9.43 -24.55
C MET A 16 39.29 9.75 -23.11
N VAL A 17 38.41 10.32 -22.26
CA VAL A 17 37.77 9.63 -21.10
C VAL A 17 38.82 9.36 -20.00
N ILE A 18 38.81 9.97 -18.80
CA ILE A 18 37.76 10.04 -17.78
C ILE A 18 38.01 11.30 -16.93
N SER A 19 37.14 12.30 -17.01
CA SER A 19 36.97 13.25 -15.90
C SER A 19 36.31 12.49 -14.76
N SER A 20 37.02 12.33 -13.64
CA SER A 20 36.46 11.83 -12.39
C SER A 20 35.45 12.84 -11.85
N VAL A 21 34.24 12.83 -12.41
CA VAL A 21 33.07 13.35 -11.74
C VAL A 21 32.80 12.36 -10.62
N SER A 22 33.23 12.71 -9.41
CA SER A 22 32.64 12.14 -8.20
C SER A 22 31.17 12.54 -8.22
N ALA A 23 30.35 11.77 -8.93
CA ALA A 23 28.94 11.66 -8.65
C ALA A 23 28.87 10.95 -7.30
N ALA A 24 29.15 11.69 -6.23
CA ALA A 24 28.53 11.44 -4.95
C ALA A 24 27.04 11.51 -5.27
N GLY A 25 26.47 10.34 -5.56
CA GLY A 25 25.04 10.19 -5.70
C GLY A 25 24.45 10.89 -4.48
N LEU A 26 23.66 11.93 -4.73
CA LEU A 26 22.60 12.28 -3.83
C LEU A 26 21.72 11.04 -3.77
N ALA A 27 22.12 10.08 -2.94
CA ALA A 27 21.20 9.22 -2.28
C ALA A 27 20.27 10.20 -1.58
N ASN A 28 19.16 10.50 -2.23
CA ASN A 28 17.97 10.95 -1.54
C ASN A 28 17.70 9.83 -0.55
N SER A 29 18.30 9.92 0.62
CA SER A 29 17.74 9.32 1.81
C SER A 29 16.42 10.06 1.96
N SER A 30 15.37 9.56 1.30
CA SER A 30 14.02 9.73 1.81
C SER A 30 14.03 9.00 3.15
N ALA A 31 14.63 9.63 4.17
CA ALA A 31 14.38 9.32 5.54
C ALA A 31 12.87 9.23 5.61
N ASN A 32 12.37 8.03 5.94
CA ASN A 32 10.95 7.73 5.97
C ASN A 32 10.35 8.66 7.04
N LYS A 33 9.95 9.85 6.61
CA LYS A 33 9.47 10.88 7.52
C LYS A 33 8.11 10.39 7.93
N GLN A 34 8.04 9.84 9.13
CA GLN A 34 6.81 9.41 9.78
C GLN A 34 5.73 10.46 9.50
N LEU A 35 4.59 9.99 9.01
CA LEU A 35 3.50 10.90 8.68
C LEU A 35 3.07 11.64 9.94
N PRO A 36 2.89 12.98 9.88
CA PRO A 36 2.43 13.71 11.05
C PRO A 36 1.03 13.23 11.44
N MET A 37 0.78 13.17 12.75
CA MET A 37 -0.52 12.77 13.28
C MET A 37 -1.60 13.77 12.82
N LEU A 38 -2.75 13.24 12.42
CA LEU A 38 -3.88 14.05 11.97
C LEU A 38 -4.89 14.25 13.10
N LYS A 39 -5.52 15.43 13.14
CA LYS A 39 -6.62 15.76 14.05
C LYS A 39 -7.71 16.55 13.33
N ALA A 40 -8.93 16.45 13.84
CA ALA A 40 -10.01 17.32 13.41
C ALA A 40 -9.88 18.70 14.08
N LYS A 41 -10.08 19.77 13.32
CA LYS A 41 -10.18 21.14 13.80
C LYS A 41 -11.32 21.82 13.03
N ASP A 42 -12.41 22.11 13.72
CA ASP A 42 -13.66 22.56 13.13
C ASP A 42 -14.13 21.61 12.01
N THR A 43 -14.18 22.10 10.77
CA THR A 43 -14.57 21.33 9.57
C THR A 43 -13.37 20.80 8.78
N PHE A 44 -12.15 20.94 9.29
CA PHE A 44 -10.91 20.56 8.61
C PHE A 44 -10.21 19.40 9.30
N ILE A 45 -9.45 18.65 8.51
CA ILE A 45 -8.40 17.76 9.01
C ILE A 45 -7.09 18.53 8.93
N VAL A 46 -6.35 18.57 10.03
CA VAL A 46 -5.06 19.28 10.12
C VAL A 46 -3.98 18.37 10.69
N ASP A 47 -2.72 18.69 10.39
CA ASP A 47 -1.56 18.06 11.04
C ASP A 47 -1.26 18.69 12.42
N GLU A 48 -0.17 18.24 13.04
CA GLU A 48 0.30 18.73 14.33
C GLU A 48 0.61 20.24 14.36
N SER A 49 0.93 20.83 13.20
CA SER A 49 1.20 22.25 13.02
C SER A 49 -0.02 23.07 12.63
N ASP A 50 -1.23 22.50 12.78
CA ASP A 50 -2.51 23.09 12.35
C ASP A 50 -2.61 23.36 10.83
N LYS A 51 -1.75 22.76 10.01
CA LYS A 51 -1.82 22.88 8.56
C LYS A 51 -2.90 21.94 8.03
N THR A 52 -3.80 22.46 7.20
CA THR A 52 -4.85 21.65 6.56
C THR A 52 -4.26 20.55 5.69
N VAL A 53 -4.77 19.33 5.89
CA VAL A 53 -4.45 18.14 5.11
C VAL A 53 -5.70 17.71 4.33
N VAL A 54 -5.58 17.67 3.01
CA VAL A 54 -6.63 17.15 2.13
C VAL A 54 -6.34 15.69 1.83
N LEU A 55 -7.21 14.79 2.29
CA LEU A 55 -7.11 13.36 2.00
C LEU A 55 -7.60 13.07 0.58
N LYS A 56 -6.73 12.53 -0.26
CA LYS A 56 -7.00 12.09 -1.62
C LYS A 56 -6.68 10.61 -1.68
N GLY A 57 -7.69 9.78 -1.86
CA GLY A 57 -7.53 8.35 -1.68
C GLY A 57 -8.51 7.49 -2.45
N CYS A 58 -8.31 6.18 -2.30
CA CYS A 58 -9.18 5.14 -2.84
C CYS A 58 -9.58 4.15 -1.73
N ASN A 59 -10.52 3.26 -2.06
CA ASN A 59 -10.92 2.16 -1.18
C ASN A 59 -10.19 0.89 -1.58
N LEU A 60 -9.72 0.13 -0.59
CA LEU A 60 -9.16 -1.21 -0.79
C LEU A 60 -10.29 -2.25 -0.67
N GLY A 61 -11.24 -2.17 -1.60
CA GLY A 61 -12.42 -3.05 -1.64
C GLY A 61 -12.04 -4.52 -1.86
N ASN A 62 -12.89 -5.42 -1.40
CA ASN A 62 -12.68 -6.87 -1.42
C ASN A 62 -11.49 -7.41 -0.63
N TRP A 63 -10.71 -6.57 0.05
CA TRP A 63 -9.54 -7.07 0.78
C TRP A 63 -9.92 -7.74 2.11
N PHE A 64 -10.56 -6.99 3.01
CA PHE A 64 -10.98 -7.49 4.33
C PHE A 64 -12.51 -7.58 4.49
N ALA A 65 -13.26 -7.12 3.49
CA ALA A 65 -14.70 -7.31 3.36
C ALA A 65 -15.00 -7.58 1.88
N MET A 66 -15.52 -8.77 1.56
CA MET A 66 -15.74 -9.23 0.20
C MET A 66 -17.15 -8.92 -0.30
N GLU A 67 -17.20 -8.33 -1.48
CA GLU A 67 -18.40 -8.10 -2.26
C GLU A 67 -18.33 -8.94 -3.54
N MET A 68 -19.31 -9.83 -3.73
CA MET A 68 -19.27 -10.84 -4.80
C MET A 68 -19.24 -10.23 -6.21
N TRP A 69 -19.94 -9.09 -6.39
CA TRP A 69 -20.00 -8.40 -7.68
C TRP A 69 -18.63 -7.87 -8.14
N MET A 70 -17.75 -7.47 -7.22
CA MET A 70 -16.39 -7.02 -7.53
C MET A 70 -15.46 -8.18 -7.94
N MET A 71 -15.85 -9.42 -7.68
CA MET A 71 -15.15 -10.64 -8.14
C MET A 71 -15.83 -11.31 -9.34
N HIS A 72 -16.85 -10.66 -9.92
CA HIS A 72 -17.68 -11.24 -10.99
C HIS A 72 -18.35 -12.57 -10.59
N ILE A 73 -18.63 -12.74 -9.30
CA ILE A 73 -19.40 -13.88 -8.79
C ILE A 73 -20.88 -13.48 -8.80
N TYR A 74 -21.63 -14.04 -9.75
CA TYR A 74 -23.06 -13.83 -9.93
C TYR A 74 -23.81 -15.17 -9.80
N ASP A 75 -23.63 -15.83 -8.65
CA ASP A 75 -24.34 -17.06 -8.31
C ASP A 75 -25.43 -16.75 -7.28
N GLU A 76 -26.67 -17.17 -7.56
CA GLU A 76 -27.79 -16.93 -6.66
C GLU A 76 -27.62 -17.56 -5.26
N LYS A 77 -26.72 -18.54 -5.12
CA LYS A 77 -26.40 -19.19 -3.84
C LYS A 77 -25.24 -18.53 -3.10
N ILE A 78 -24.43 -17.72 -3.79
CA ILE A 78 -23.25 -17.04 -3.24
C ILE A 78 -23.49 -15.53 -3.36
N LYS A 79 -24.22 -14.99 -2.39
CA LYS A 79 -24.71 -13.60 -2.42
C LYS A 79 -23.79 -12.63 -1.68
N ASP A 80 -23.03 -13.13 -0.72
CA ASP A 80 -22.24 -12.35 0.23
C ASP A 80 -21.03 -13.16 0.72
N GLN A 81 -20.17 -12.52 1.51
CA GLN A 81 -18.99 -13.17 2.08
C GLN A 81 -19.36 -14.36 2.97
N TYR A 82 -20.45 -14.28 3.73
CA TYR A 82 -20.88 -15.36 4.63
C TYR A 82 -21.23 -16.63 3.85
N THR A 83 -22.06 -16.51 2.81
CA THR A 83 -22.43 -17.63 1.93
C THR A 83 -21.24 -18.16 1.14
N PHE A 84 -20.34 -17.28 0.70
CA PHE A 84 -19.08 -17.67 0.06
C PHE A 84 -18.20 -18.52 0.99
N GLU A 85 -17.91 -18.03 2.20
CA GLU A 85 -17.10 -18.76 3.18
C GLU A 85 -17.77 -20.06 3.65
N SER A 86 -19.11 -20.06 3.76
CA SER A 86 -19.88 -21.27 4.08
C SER A 86 -19.72 -22.36 3.01
N VAL A 87 -19.70 -21.99 1.72
CA VAL A 87 -19.45 -22.95 0.63
C VAL A 87 -18.02 -23.49 0.70
N LEU A 88 -17.03 -22.65 0.98
CA LEU A 88 -15.65 -23.08 1.15
C LEU A 88 -15.50 -24.04 2.34
N ALA A 89 -16.09 -23.70 3.49
CA ALA A 89 -16.07 -24.52 4.68
C ALA A 89 -16.78 -25.87 4.47
N ALA A 90 -17.96 -25.87 3.84
CA ALA A 90 -18.69 -27.10 3.53
C ALA A 90 -17.93 -28.02 2.56
N ARG A 91 -17.17 -27.45 1.63
CA ARG A 91 -16.43 -28.22 0.61
C ARG A 91 -15.07 -28.71 1.08
N PHE A 92 -14.36 -27.92 1.88
CA PHE A 92 -12.95 -28.15 2.20
C PHE A 92 -12.66 -28.26 3.70
N GLY A 93 -13.63 -27.95 4.57
CA GLY A 93 -13.45 -27.84 6.02
C GLY A 93 -12.96 -26.45 6.45
N GLU A 94 -13.16 -26.13 7.73
CA GLU A 94 -12.84 -24.82 8.32
C GLU A 94 -11.36 -24.43 8.17
N GLU A 95 -10.44 -25.35 8.48
CA GLU A 95 -9.00 -25.10 8.41
C GLU A 95 -8.56 -24.72 6.99
N GLN A 96 -9.03 -25.46 5.99
CA GLN A 96 -8.67 -25.20 4.60
C GLN A 96 -9.35 -23.94 4.07
N LYS A 97 -10.58 -23.63 4.51
CA LYS A 97 -11.23 -22.34 4.22
C LYS A 97 -10.42 -21.18 4.78
N GLU A 98 -9.98 -21.23 6.03
CA GLU A 98 -9.12 -20.17 6.61
C GLU A 98 -7.82 -20.01 5.84
N ARG A 99 -7.18 -21.12 5.43
CA ARG A 99 -5.97 -21.07 4.59
C ARG A 99 -6.22 -20.40 3.23
N LEU A 100 -7.34 -20.70 2.58
CA LEU A 100 -7.72 -20.07 1.30
C LEU A 100 -7.98 -18.57 1.49
N MET A 101 -8.65 -18.19 2.58
CA MET A 101 -8.91 -16.78 2.89
C MET A 101 -7.61 -16.02 3.23
N ASP A 102 -6.66 -16.66 3.92
CA ASP A 102 -5.33 -16.07 4.17
C ASP A 102 -4.55 -15.90 2.85
N MET A 103 -4.57 -16.90 1.96
CA MET A 103 -3.98 -16.81 0.63
C MET A 103 -4.62 -15.69 -0.22
N PHE A 104 -5.94 -15.54 -0.18
CA PHE A 104 -6.62 -14.46 -0.86
C PHE A 104 -6.13 -13.10 -0.35
N ARG A 105 -6.11 -12.88 0.97
CA ARG A 105 -5.66 -11.61 1.56
C ARG A 105 -4.20 -11.29 1.25
N ALA A 106 -3.35 -12.32 1.13
CA ALA A 106 -1.94 -12.17 0.76
C ALA A 106 -1.71 -11.72 -0.69
N ASN A 107 -2.68 -11.94 -1.58
CA ASN A 107 -2.50 -11.73 -3.02
C ASN A 107 -3.46 -10.70 -3.61
N TRP A 108 -4.56 -10.37 -2.93
CA TRP A 108 -5.56 -9.41 -3.44
C TRP A 108 -5.04 -7.98 -3.46
N ILE A 109 -4.50 -7.51 -2.34
CA ILE A 109 -3.79 -6.24 -2.22
C ILE A 109 -2.39 -6.52 -1.69
N THR A 110 -1.40 -6.00 -2.40
CA THR A 110 0.02 -6.22 -2.13
C THR A 110 0.73 -4.88 -2.02
N GLU A 111 2.01 -4.91 -1.64
CA GLU A 111 2.84 -3.71 -1.61
C GLU A 111 2.87 -2.96 -2.96
N ARG A 112 2.76 -3.69 -4.07
CA ARG A 112 2.69 -3.11 -5.42
C ARG A 112 1.54 -2.10 -5.54
N ASP A 113 0.39 -2.40 -4.94
CA ASP A 113 -0.81 -1.58 -5.04
C ASP A 113 -0.63 -0.26 -4.29
N PHE A 114 0.01 -0.27 -3.12
CA PHE A 114 0.37 0.96 -2.38
C PHE A 114 1.35 1.83 -3.17
N LYS A 115 2.33 1.24 -3.85
CA LYS A 115 3.23 1.96 -4.74
C LYS A 115 2.48 2.62 -5.90
N ILE A 116 1.50 1.92 -6.50
CA ILE A 116 0.66 2.46 -7.56
C ILE A 116 -0.20 3.61 -7.04
N ILE A 117 -0.87 3.44 -5.90
CA ILE A 117 -1.68 4.47 -5.24
C ILE A 117 -0.85 5.73 -5.01
N LYS A 118 0.37 5.56 -4.48
CA LYS A 118 1.30 6.67 -4.30
C LYS A 118 1.69 7.34 -5.61
N SER A 119 1.92 6.55 -6.68
CA SER A 119 2.28 7.08 -8.00
C SER A 119 1.16 7.93 -8.63
N PHE A 120 -0.10 7.69 -8.27
CA PHE A 120 -1.23 8.53 -8.65
C PHE A 120 -1.37 9.81 -7.80
N GLY A 121 -0.44 10.07 -6.88
CA GLY A 121 -0.48 11.25 -6.01
C GLY A 121 -1.50 11.16 -4.88
N MET A 122 -2.03 9.96 -4.61
CA MET A 122 -2.90 9.73 -3.46
C MET A 122 -2.09 9.70 -2.16
N ASN A 123 -2.72 10.09 -1.05
CA ASN A 123 -2.12 10.14 0.28
C ASN A 123 -2.95 9.42 1.36
N CYS A 124 -4.04 8.76 0.97
CA CYS A 124 -4.94 8.08 1.90
C CYS A 124 -5.51 6.81 1.26
N VAL A 125 -5.76 5.79 2.06
CA VAL A 125 -6.58 4.63 1.68
C VAL A 125 -7.64 4.36 2.74
N ARG A 126 -8.86 4.01 2.30
CA ARG A 126 -9.91 3.49 3.18
C ARG A 126 -9.93 1.97 3.10
N ILE A 127 -9.92 1.32 4.26
CA ILE A 127 -9.83 -0.13 4.41
C ILE A 127 -11.15 -0.64 5.02
N PRO A 128 -12.05 -1.24 4.21
CA PRO A 128 -13.28 -1.85 4.71
C PRO A 128 -12.97 -3.17 5.39
N ILE A 129 -13.42 -3.35 6.64
CA ILE A 129 -13.13 -4.51 7.50
C ILE A 129 -14.44 -5.21 7.84
N TYR A 130 -14.51 -6.52 7.62
CA TYR A 130 -15.58 -7.36 8.15
C TYR A 130 -15.22 -7.84 9.56
N TYR A 131 -16.16 -7.80 10.52
CA TYR A 131 -15.88 -8.06 11.93
C TYR A 131 -15.19 -9.42 12.18
N GLN A 132 -15.54 -10.46 11.40
CA GLN A 132 -14.96 -11.80 11.50
C GLN A 132 -13.46 -11.87 11.19
N LEU A 133 -12.86 -10.80 10.65
CA LEU A 133 -11.40 -10.71 10.56
C LEU A 133 -10.76 -10.64 11.96
N ILE A 134 -11.46 -10.01 12.91
CA ILE A 134 -10.95 -9.65 14.23
C ILE A 134 -11.55 -10.56 15.30
N GLU A 135 -12.87 -10.73 15.31
CA GLU A 135 -13.60 -11.46 16.34
C GLU A 135 -13.80 -12.95 15.98
N ASP A 136 -13.77 -13.81 17.00
CA ASP A 136 -14.10 -15.22 16.91
C ASP A 136 -15.62 -15.43 16.98
N ASP A 137 -16.22 -15.81 15.85
CA ASP A 137 -17.66 -16.03 15.72
C ASP A 137 -18.17 -17.15 16.65
N ALA A 138 -17.34 -18.16 16.93
CA ALA A 138 -17.69 -19.25 17.84
C ALA A 138 -17.60 -18.85 19.32
N ASN A 139 -16.90 -17.75 19.63
CA ASN A 139 -16.73 -17.22 20.97
C ASN A 139 -16.91 -15.69 20.95
N PRO A 140 -18.15 -15.19 20.90
CA PRO A 140 -18.41 -13.75 20.82
C PRO A 140 -17.67 -12.95 21.89
N MET A 141 -17.27 -11.72 21.56
CA MET A 141 -16.44 -10.84 22.39
C MET A 141 -14.99 -11.32 22.61
N LYS A 142 -14.56 -12.39 21.92
CA LYS A 142 -13.18 -12.88 21.96
C LYS A 142 -12.48 -12.58 20.64
N LEU A 143 -11.31 -11.95 20.74
CA LEU A 143 -10.47 -11.72 19.56
C LEU A 143 -9.81 -13.02 19.11
N LYS A 144 -9.68 -13.20 17.79
CA LYS A 144 -8.87 -14.26 17.21
C LYS A 144 -7.39 -14.05 17.56
N ALA A 145 -6.63 -15.14 17.66
CA ALA A 145 -5.19 -15.07 17.91
C ALA A 145 -4.42 -14.26 16.86
N ASN A 146 -4.94 -14.20 15.62
CA ASN A 146 -4.38 -13.48 14.49
C ASN A 146 -5.18 -12.21 14.12
N ALA A 147 -6.03 -11.69 15.01
CA ALA A 147 -6.95 -10.57 14.74
C ALA A 147 -6.30 -9.34 14.09
N TRP A 148 -5.04 -9.07 14.42
CA TRP A 148 -4.32 -7.87 13.99
C TRP A 148 -3.42 -8.10 12.77
N LYS A 149 -3.08 -9.35 12.42
CA LYS A 149 -2.07 -9.71 11.40
C LYS A 149 -2.21 -8.91 10.10
N TRP A 150 -3.42 -8.91 9.54
CA TRP A 150 -3.67 -8.29 8.23
C TRP A 150 -3.82 -6.77 8.32
N MET A 151 -4.31 -6.27 9.45
CA MET A 151 -4.44 -4.83 9.66
C MET A 151 -3.09 -4.18 9.90
N ASP A 152 -2.22 -4.81 10.71
CA ASP A 152 -0.84 -4.37 10.92
C ASP A 152 -0.09 -4.33 9.59
N TYR A 153 -0.18 -5.41 8.79
CA TYR A 153 0.41 -5.43 7.45
C TYR A 153 -0.08 -4.27 6.56
N ALA A 154 -1.36 -3.96 6.59
CA ALA A 154 -1.92 -2.88 5.79
C ALA A 154 -1.42 -1.50 6.23
N VAL A 155 -1.41 -1.24 7.55
CA VAL A 155 -0.94 0.02 8.14
C VAL A 155 0.56 0.20 7.92
N ASP A 156 1.37 -0.82 8.22
CA ASP A 156 2.82 -0.80 8.03
C ASP A 156 3.19 -0.57 6.56
N THR A 157 2.44 -1.20 5.65
CA THR A 157 2.67 -1.01 4.21
C THR A 157 2.27 0.40 3.79
N ALA A 158 1.14 0.92 4.25
CA ALA A 158 0.73 2.29 3.96
C ALA A 158 1.76 3.32 4.46
N GLU A 159 2.29 3.11 5.68
CA GLU A 159 3.29 3.98 6.29
C GLU A 159 4.58 4.05 5.47
N LYS A 160 5.08 2.91 4.97
CA LYS A 160 6.27 2.86 4.07
C LYS A 160 6.16 3.78 2.84
N TYR A 161 4.94 4.01 2.35
CA TYR A 161 4.68 4.86 1.18
C TYR A 161 4.16 6.25 1.55
N GLY A 162 4.12 6.59 2.85
CA GLY A 162 3.56 7.84 3.35
C GLY A 162 2.12 8.02 2.91
N ILE A 163 1.29 7.00 3.16
CA ILE A 163 -0.15 6.97 2.91
C ILE A 163 -0.87 6.80 4.26
N TYR A 164 -1.84 7.67 4.55
CA TYR A 164 -2.74 7.53 5.70
C TYR A 164 -3.75 6.39 5.49
N THR A 165 -4.24 5.81 6.59
CA THR A 165 -5.27 4.76 6.55
C THR A 165 -6.53 5.19 7.29
N ILE A 166 -7.70 4.94 6.70
CA ILE A 166 -9.01 5.02 7.37
C ILE A 166 -9.49 3.59 7.58
N LEU A 167 -9.46 3.13 8.83
CA LEU A 167 -9.99 1.83 9.23
C LEU A 167 -11.51 1.93 9.34
N CYS A 168 -12.24 1.15 8.54
CA CYS A 168 -13.68 1.19 8.51
C CYS A 168 -14.24 -0.19 8.85
N LEU A 169 -14.85 -0.34 10.03
CA LEU A 169 -15.69 -1.50 10.31
C LEU A 169 -16.91 -1.43 9.38
N HIS A 170 -16.93 -2.30 8.37
CA HIS A 170 -17.82 -2.19 7.21
C HIS A 170 -18.98 -3.18 7.26
N GLY A 171 -18.84 -4.26 8.03
CA GLY A 171 -19.92 -5.20 8.33
C GLY A 171 -19.74 -5.79 9.72
N ALA A 172 -20.87 -5.94 10.42
CA ALA A 172 -21.04 -6.49 11.76
C ALA A 172 -22.17 -7.52 11.73
#